data_AF-A1ZPB4-F1
#
_entry.id   AF-A1ZPB4-F1
#
_cell.length_a   1.000
_cell.length_b   1.000
_cell.length_c   1.000
_cell.angle_alpha   90.00
_cell.angle_beta   90.00
_cell.angle_gamma   90.00
#
_symmetry.space_group_name_H-M   'P 1'
#
loop_
_entity.id
_entity.type
_entity.pdbx_description
1 polymer ?
#
loop_
_entity_poly.entity_id
_entity_poly.type
_entity_poly.pdbx_seq_one_letter_code
_entity_poly.pdbx_strand_id
1 'polypeptide(L)'
;MWWFWHSFFKFSIHYQQYCNTTKMIASMNGSNNSTLAQKYPAVASWIKEDTIEITHEFRRDIVARASDEEGVIWEGDGFRTLDEAMQALEAGIEKWIKDNF
;
A
#
# COMPACT_ATOMS: atom_id res chain seq x y z
N MET A 1 19.17 32.17 4.85
CA MET A 1 19.06 31.68 3.46
C MET A 1 17.90 30.72 3.41
N TRP A 2 16.70 31.22 3.06
CA TRP A 2 16.16 31.32 1.70
C TRP A 2 15.67 29.94 1.19
N TRP A 3 14.38 29.62 1.37
CA TRP A 3 13.27 29.74 0.38
C TRP A 3 13.30 28.66 -0.71
N PHE A 4 12.23 27.84 -0.81
CA PHE A 4 11.55 27.36 -2.04
C PHE A 4 10.34 26.48 -1.62
N TRP A 5 9.13 27.07 -1.47
CA TRP A 5 7.95 26.93 -2.39
C TRP A 5 7.38 25.50 -2.46
N HIS A 6 6.22 25.17 -1.88
CA HIS A 6 4.84 25.51 -2.27
C HIS A 6 4.56 25.40 -3.78
N SER A 7 3.64 24.49 -4.14
CA SER A 7 3.03 24.22 -5.46
C SER A 7 3.58 23.00 -6.22
N PHE A 8 2.97 21.85 -5.99
CA PHE A 8 2.72 20.86 -7.06
C PHE A 8 1.34 20.21 -6.87
N PHE A 9 0.32 21.04 -6.60
CA PHE A 9 -1.06 20.71 -6.94
C PHE A 9 -1.28 21.16 -8.39
N LYS A 10 -1.69 20.21 -9.25
CA LYS A 10 -1.89 20.33 -10.72
C LYS A 10 -0.63 20.36 -11.58
N PHE A 11 -0.12 19.19 -11.95
CA PHE A 11 0.14 18.89 -13.38
C PHE A 11 0.30 17.37 -13.55
N SER A 12 -0.12 16.88 -14.72
CA SER A 12 0.04 15.50 -15.21
C SER A 12 -1.07 14.50 -14.94
N ILE A 13 -2.30 14.91 -15.27
CA ILE A 13 -3.30 14.03 -15.89
C ILE A 13 -2.95 13.95 -17.39
N HIS A 14 -1.80 13.36 -17.79
CA HIS A 14 -1.53 13.06 -19.21
C HIS A 14 -0.33 12.12 -19.44
N TYR A 15 -0.18 11.04 -18.67
CA TYR A 15 0.70 9.92 -19.01
C TYR A 15 0.04 8.58 -18.64
N GLN A 16 -1.22 8.41 -19.07
CA GLN A 16 -1.76 7.07 -19.26
C GLN A 16 -1.28 6.56 -20.61
N GLN A 17 -0.36 5.59 -20.65
CA GLN A 17 -0.41 4.50 -21.65
C GLN A 17 0.68 3.42 -21.56
N TYR A 18 1.73 3.51 -20.72
CA TYR A 18 2.83 2.52 -20.79
C TYR A 18 3.42 1.98 -19.46
N CYS A 19 2.66 2.00 -18.37
CA CYS A 19 2.92 1.11 -17.24
C CYS A 19 1.61 0.40 -16.92
N ASN A 20 1.60 -0.93 -16.91
CA ASN A 20 0.53 -1.70 -16.30
C ASN A 20 0.61 -1.52 -14.77
N THR A 21 0.33 -0.31 -14.29
CA THR A 21 -0.11 -0.10 -12.91
C THR A 21 -1.54 -0.62 -12.87
N THR A 22 -1.70 -1.90 -12.54
CA THR A 22 -3.00 -2.42 -12.12
C THR A 22 -3.35 -1.69 -10.82
N LYS A 23 -3.99 -0.53 -10.97
CA LYS A 23 -4.72 0.11 -9.89
C LYS A 23 -5.86 -0.85 -9.57
N MET A 24 -5.64 -1.75 -8.62
CA MET A 24 -6.69 -2.62 -8.10
C MET A 24 -7.68 -1.76 -7.32
N ILE A 25 -8.54 -1.03 -8.03
CA ILE A 25 -9.81 -0.57 -7.49
C ILE A 25 -10.65 -1.84 -7.42
N ALA A 26 -10.54 -2.55 -6.30
CA ALA A 26 -11.37 -3.70 -6.02
C ALA A 26 -12.83 -3.21 -5.94
N SER A 27 -13.54 -3.27 -7.07
CA SER A 27 -14.99 -3.28 -7.11
C SER A 27 -15.45 -4.61 -6.50
N MET A 28 -15.49 -4.68 -5.17
CA MET A 28 -15.93 -5.84 -4.40
C MET A 28 -17.45 -5.93 -4.43
N ASN A 29 -18.01 -6.42 -5.53
CA ASN A 29 -19.38 -6.93 -5.58
C ASN A 29 -19.35 -8.44 -5.81
N GLY A 30 -19.57 -9.21 -4.74
CA GLY A 30 -19.87 -10.65 -4.81
C GLY A 30 -18.91 -11.58 -4.04
N SER A 31 -19.27 -11.92 -2.81
CA SER A 31 -18.98 -13.18 -2.09
C SER A 31 -17.54 -13.72 -1.88
N ASN A 32 -16.46 -12.94 -2.06
CA ASN A 32 -15.08 -13.43 -1.81
C ASN A 32 -14.30 -12.64 -0.73
N ASN A 33 -14.96 -11.78 0.05
CA ASN A 33 -14.30 -10.97 1.09
C ASN A 33 -13.92 -11.76 2.35
N SER A 34 -14.54 -12.91 2.60
CA SER A 34 -14.30 -13.66 3.84
C SER A 34 -12.90 -14.26 3.89
N THR A 35 -12.39 -14.82 2.79
CA THR A 35 -11.10 -15.56 2.80
C THR A 35 -9.88 -14.65 2.92
N LEU A 36 -9.86 -13.49 2.26
CA LEU A 36 -8.72 -12.56 2.37
C LEU A 36 -8.71 -11.84 3.72
N ALA A 37 -9.87 -11.39 4.22
CA ALA A 37 -9.96 -10.78 5.55
C ALA A 37 -9.69 -11.80 6.67
N GLN A 38 -9.95 -13.09 6.45
CA GLN A 38 -9.56 -14.16 7.37
C GLN A 38 -8.06 -14.44 7.34
N LYS A 39 -7.41 -14.35 6.17
CA LYS A 39 -5.98 -14.61 6.02
C LYS A 39 -5.12 -13.42 6.47
N TYR A 40 -5.61 -12.19 6.28
CA TYR A 40 -4.92 -10.93 6.56
C TYR A 40 -5.80 -9.98 7.38
N PRO A 41 -6.10 -10.30 8.65
CA PRO A 41 -7.00 -9.52 9.49
C PRO A 41 -6.50 -8.11 9.80
N ALA A 42 -5.20 -7.92 10.06
CA ALA A 42 -4.61 -6.62 10.35
C ALA A 42 -4.71 -5.72 9.11
N VAL A 43 -4.32 -6.22 7.93
CA VAL A 43 -4.50 -5.51 6.65
C VAL A 43 -5.97 -5.17 6.41
N ALA A 44 -6.88 -6.12 6.61
CA ALA A 44 -8.31 -5.90 6.39
C ALA A 44 -8.91 -4.86 7.35
N SER A 45 -8.38 -4.74 8.57
CA SER A 45 -8.74 -3.65 9.48
C SER A 45 -8.14 -2.31 9.07
N TRP A 46 -6.87 -2.31 8.64
CA TRP A 46 -6.11 -1.12 8.26
C TRP A 46 -6.75 -0.36 7.11
N ILE A 47 -7.09 -1.07 6.03
CA ILE A 47 -7.64 -0.47 4.79
C ILE A 47 -9.03 0.18 4.96
N LYS A 48 -9.63 0.11 6.16
CA LYS A 48 -10.90 0.79 6.44
C LYS A 48 -10.71 2.30 6.58
N GLU A 49 -9.57 2.72 7.12
CA GLU A 49 -9.27 4.12 7.44
C GLU A 49 -7.98 4.58 6.75
N ASP A 50 -7.04 3.64 6.54
CA ASP A 50 -5.70 3.92 6.05
C ASP A 50 -5.41 3.22 4.71
N THR A 51 -4.20 3.37 4.19
CA THR A 51 -3.83 2.89 2.86
C THR A 51 -2.71 1.86 2.88
N ILE A 52 -2.76 0.94 1.91
CA ILE A 52 -1.64 0.09 1.54
C ILE A 52 -1.27 0.36 0.08
N GLU A 53 0.02 0.28 -0.23
CA GLU A 53 0.54 0.34 -1.59
C GLU A 53 1.35 -0.93 -1.86
N ILE A 54 1.12 -1.56 -3.01
CA ILE A 54 1.97 -2.64 -3.50
C ILE A 54 2.34 -2.30 -4.93
N THR A 55 3.65 -2.20 -5.19
CA THR A 55 4.19 -1.74 -6.45
C THR A 55 5.39 -2.58 -6.88
N HIS A 56 5.84 -2.40 -8.12
CA HIS A 56 7.07 -2.98 -8.62
C HIS A 56 8.07 -1.86 -8.87
N GLU A 57 9.21 -1.90 -8.17
CA GLU A 57 10.25 -0.87 -8.27
C GLU A 57 11.52 -1.43 -8.91
N PHE A 58 12.17 -0.60 -9.74
CA PHE A 58 13.42 -0.98 -10.39
C PHE A 58 14.49 -1.32 -9.34
N ARG A 59 15.05 -2.54 -9.40
CA ARG A 59 16.01 -3.15 -8.46
C ARG A 59 15.49 -3.57 -7.10
N ARG A 60 14.20 -3.39 -6.81
CA ARG A 60 13.61 -3.75 -5.50
C ARG A 60 12.51 -4.82 -5.59
N ASP A 61 12.30 -5.36 -6.79
CA ASP A 61 11.21 -6.28 -7.11
C ASP A 61 9.87 -5.72 -6.63
N ILE A 62 9.07 -6.51 -5.89
CA ILE A 62 7.82 -6.04 -5.30
C ILE A 62 8.13 -5.29 -4.01
N VAL A 63 7.57 -4.09 -3.90
CA VAL A 63 7.62 -3.22 -2.72
C VAL A 63 6.22 -3.08 -2.16
N ALA A 64 6.09 -3.15 -0.83
CA ALA A 64 4.84 -3.00 -0.12
C ALA A 64 4.97 -1.94 0.98
N ARG A 65 3.96 -1.08 1.11
CA ARG A 65 3.90 0.00 2.10
C ARG A 65 2.56 0.01 2.80
N ALA A 66 2.57 0.32 4.08
CA ALA A 66 1.39 0.71 4.84
C ALA A 66 1.56 2.18 5.26
N SER A 67 0.52 2.98 5.05
CA SER A 67 0.54 4.40 5.34
C SER A 67 -0.76 4.85 6.01
N ASP A 68 -0.63 5.70 7.01
CA ASP A 68 -1.73 6.42 7.67
C ASP A 68 -1.85 7.85 7.13
N GLU A 69 -2.64 8.70 7.80
CA GLU A 69 -2.76 10.13 7.48
C GLU A 69 -1.43 10.91 7.63
N GLU A 70 -0.50 10.44 8.46
CA GLU A 70 0.79 11.10 8.74
C GLU A 70 1.91 10.63 7.79
N GLY A 71 1.76 9.47 7.14
CA GLY A 71 2.65 8.99 6.10
C GLY A 71 2.91 7.49 6.17
N VAL A 72 4.05 7.05 5.64
CA VAL A 72 4.42 5.63 5.61
C VAL A 72 4.84 5.18 7.01
N ILE A 73 4.07 4.27 7.61
CA ILE A 73 4.37 3.67 8.91
C ILE A 73 5.25 2.42 8.80
N TRP A 74 5.20 1.76 7.65
CA TRP A 74 5.92 0.53 7.37
C TRP A 74 6.18 0.37 5.88
N GLU A 75 7.37 -0.12 5.53
CA GLU A 75 7.77 -0.46 4.16
C GLU A 75 8.59 -1.76 4.16
N GLY A 76 8.32 -2.61 3.19
CA GLY A 76 9.12 -3.80 2.87
C GLY A 76 9.34 -3.92 1.37
N ASP A 77 10.43 -4.58 0.98
CA ASP A 77 10.79 -4.81 -0.42
C ASP A 77 11.41 -6.20 -0.66
N GLY A 78 11.75 -6.48 -1.92
CA GLY A 78 12.40 -7.71 -2.32
C GLY A 78 11.48 -8.93 -2.35
N PHE A 79 10.16 -8.72 -2.35
CA PHE A 79 9.21 -9.82 -2.44
C PHE A 79 9.14 -10.37 -3.86
N ARG A 80 9.04 -11.69 -3.97
CA ARG A 80 8.92 -12.39 -5.26
C ARG A 80 7.47 -12.58 -5.67
N THR A 81 6.56 -12.57 -4.70
CA THR A 81 5.13 -12.78 -4.93
C THR A 81 4.28 -11.77 -4.17
N LEU A 82 3.06 -11.56 -4.66
CA LEU A 82 2.06 -10.75 -3.97
C LEU A 82 1.69 -11.33 -2.60
N ASP A 83 1.69 -12.66 -2.44
CA ASP A 83 1.37 -13.31 -1.16
C ASP A 83 2.44 -13.02 -0.11
N GLU A 84 3.72 -13.07 -0.50
CA GLU A 84 4.85 -12.68 0.38
C GLU A 84 4.74 -11.22 0.82
N ALA A 85 4.42 -10.31 -0.10
CA ALA A 85 4.20 -8.90 0.21
C ALA A 85 3.02 -8.69 1.16
N MET A 86 1.92 -9.41 0.97
CA MET A 86 0.74 -9.35 1.84
C MET A 86 1.00 -9.92 3.24
N GLN A 87 1.75 -11.02 3.35
CA GLN A 87 2.17 -11.56 4.64
C GLN A 87 3.09 -10.60 5.39
N ALA A 88 4.00 -9.92 4.67
CA ALA A 88 4.88 -8.93 5.27
C ALA A 88 4.12 -7.68 5.73
N LEU A 89 3.16 -7.20 4.94
CA LEU A 89 2.24 -6.12 5.33
C LEU A 89 1.45 -6.48 6.59
N GLU A 90 0.88 -7.69 6.63
CA GLU A 90 0.12 -8.18 7.79
C GLU A 90 0.97 -8.13 9.06
N ALA A 91 2.18 -8.69 9.02
CA ALA A 91 3.10 -8.68 10.16
C ALA A 91 3.58 -7.26 10.53
N GLY A 92 3.82 -6.41 9.52
CA GLY A 92 4.25 -5.03 9.70
C GLY A 92 3.19 -4.18 10.41
N ILE A 93 1.95 -4.27 9.94
CA ILE A 93 0.80 -3.57 10.52
C ILE A 93 0.47 -4.13 11.91
N GLU A 94 0.44 -5.45 12.10
CA GLU A 94 0.18 -6.05 13.41
C GLU A 94 1.20 -5.58 14.46
N LYS A 95 2.47 -5.54 14.07
CA LYS A 95 3.54 -5.02 14.93
C LYS A 95 3.33 -3.54 15.24
N TRP A 96 3.02 -2.71 14.25
CA TRP A 96 2.79 -1.29 14.47
C TRP A 96 1.59 -1.04 15.39
N ILE A 97 0.47 -1.74 15.19
CA ILE A 97 -0.71 -1.63 16.05
C ILE A 97 -0.34 -1.96 17.50
N LYS A 98 0.38 -3.06 17.73
CA LYS A 98 0.81 -3.49 19.07
C LYS A 98 1.75 -2.48 19.76
N ASP A 99 2.57 -1.78 18.98
CA ASP A 99 3.55 -0.84 19.52
C ASP A 99 2.92 0.55 19.79
N ASN A 100 1.74 0.86 19.22
CA ASN A 100 1.09 2.18 19.29
C ASN A 100 -0.29 2.20 19.97
N PHE A 101 -0.90 1.06 20.27
CA PHE A 101 -2.19 0.92 20.98
C PHE A 101 -2.08 -0.06 22.16
#